data_AF-A0A432W4P2-F1
#
_entry.id   AF-A0A432W4P2-F1
#
_cell.length_a   1.000
_cell.length_b   1.000
_cell.length_c   1.000
_cell.angle_alpha   90.00
_cell.angle_beta   90.00
_cell.angle_gamma   90.00
#
_symmetry.space_group_name_H-M   'P 1'
#
loop_
_entity.id
_entity.type
_entity.pdbx_description
1 polymer ?
#
loop_
_entity_poly.entity_id
_entity_poly.type
_entity_poly.pdbx_seq_one_letter_code
_entity_poly.pdbx_strand_id
1 'polypeptide(L)'
;MTKFDPECLRALEHMQAPDPRWSAFGHIEQNGVESISLERNAKPIQEINLNDEVPDSVVVHFETAKNLALFAWHVYRFVPVAELHAFISVEFALKEKRVTKRLHLRSYFNAPSIRGG
;
A
#
# COMPACT_ATOMS: atom_id res chain seq x y z
N MET A 1 -7.45 -9.06 33.06
CA MET A 1 -7.10 -9.38 31.66
C MET A 1 -8.30 -9.00 30.82
N THR A 2 -8.11 -8.06 29.89
CA THR A 2 -9.19 -7.54 29.05
C THR A 2 -9.53 -8.59 28.00
N LYS A 3 -10.83 -8.90 27.82
CA LYS A 3 -11.26 -9.82 26.78
C LYS A 3 -10.87 -9.26 25.41
N PHE A 4 -10.23 -10.09 24.58
CA PHE A 4 -9.92 -9.71 23.20
C PHE A 4 -11.21 -9.64 22.37
N ASP A 5 -11.54 -8.47 21.86
CA ASP A 5 -12.66 -8.23 20.97
C ASP A 5 -12.15 -7.57 19.66
N PRO A 6 -12.16 -8.28 18.52
CA PRO A 6 -11.65 -7.76 17.26
C PRO A 6 -12.60 -6.77 16.55
N GLU A 7 -13.76 -6.47 17.14
CA GLU A 7 -14.71 -5.46 16.65
C GLU A 7 -14.52 -4.09 17.31
N CYS A 8 -13.71 -4.02 18.38
CA CYS A 8 -13.50 -2.81 19.18
C CYS A 8 -12.07 -2.29 19.05
N LEU A 9 -11.82 -1.09 19.60
CA LEU A 9 -10.45 -0.58 19.76
C LEU A 9 -9.63 -1.59 20.58
N ARG A 10 -8.48 -1.98 20.02
CA ARG A 10 -7.62 -3.00 20.59
C ARG A 10 -7.01 -2.52 21.92
N ALA A 11 -7.10 -3.37 22.94
CA ALA A 11 -6.43 -3.15 24.22
C ALA A 11 -4.90 -3.26 24.05
N LEU A 12 -4.15 -2.46 24.83
CA LEU A 12 -2.69 -2.40 24.74
C LEU A 12 -2.01 -3.77 24.90
N GLU A 13 -2.51 -4.59 25.82
CA GLU A 13 -2.03 -5.96 26.08
C GLU A 13 -2.13 -6.90 24.86
N HIS A 14 -3.04 -6.60 23.91
CA HIS A 14 -3.24 -7.40 22.71
C HIS A 14 -2.70 -6.72 21.44
N MET A 15 -1.99 -5.59 21.56
CA MET A 15 -1.54 -4.79 20.41
C MET A 15 -0.80 -5.62 19.35
N GLN A 16 0.05 -6.55 19.79
CA GLN A 16 0.90 -7.38 18.93
C GLN A 16 0.30 -8.76 18.60
N ALA A 17 -0.86 -9.12 19.17
CA ALA A 17 -1.50 -10.39 18.83
C ALA A 17 -1.99 -10.39 17.37
N PRO A 18 -2.00 -11.53 16.65
CA PRO A 18 -2.67 -11.60 15.36
C PRO A 18 -4.18 -11.39 15.52
N ASP A 19 -4.82 -10.82 14.50
CA ASP A 19 -6.28 -10.81 14.42
C ASP A 19 -6.80 -12.26 14.24
N PRO A 20 -7.80 -12.74 15.02
CA PRO A 20 -8.32 -14.09 14.90
C PRO A 20 -8.89 -14.41 13.52
N ARG A 21 -9.30 -13.42 12.73
CA ARG A 21 -9.80 -13.65 11.37
C ARG A 21 -8.73 -14.25 10.46
N TRP A 22 -7.44 -14.03 10.76
CA TRP A 22 -6.36 -14.68 10.03
C TRP A 22 -6.38 -16.22 10.17
N SER A 23 -6.95 -16.78 11.24
CA SER A 23 -7.04 -18.23 11.43
C SER A 23 -7.99 -18.92 10.45
N ALA A 24 -8.87 -18.17 9.77
CA ALA A 24 -9.73 -18.70 8.72
C ALA A 24 -8.95 -18.95 7.40
N PHE A 25 -7.71 -18.44 7.31
CA PHE A 25 -6.85 -18.58 6.15
C PHE A 25 -5.75 -19.59 6.44
N GLY A 26 -5.42 -20.37 5.42
CA GLY A 26 -4.33 -21.32 5.45
C GLY A 26 -3.97 -21.73 4.04
N HIS A 27 -2.80 -22.31 3.88
CA HIS A 27 -2.32 -22.82 2.59
C HIS A 27 -2.32 -24.33 2.60
N ILE A 28 -2.76 -24.92 1.49
CA ILE A 28 -2.66 -26.36 1.29
C ILE A 28 -1.22 -26.65 0.89
N GLU A 29 -0.53 -27.40 1.74
CA GLU A 29 0.80 -27.95 1.53
C GLU A 29 0.70 -29.47 1.40
N GLN A 30 1.79 -30.14 0.99
CA GLN A 30 1.82 -31.59 0.78
C GLN A 30 1.39 -32.41 2.02
N ASN A 31 1.60 -31.85 3.22
CA ASN A 31 1.35 -32.50 4.50
C ASN A 31 0.07 -32.00 5.22
N GLY A 32 -0.78 -31.21 4.55
CA GLY A 32 -2.02 -30.67 5.11
C GLY A 32 -2.15 -29.16 4.94
N VAL A 33 -2.99 -28.54 5.77
CA VAL A 33 -3.19 -27.08 5.74
C VAL A 33 -2.25 -26.41 6.75
N GLU A 34 -1.32 -25.60 6.27
CA GLU A 34 -0.48 -24.76 7.11
C GLU A 34 -1.20 -23.45 7.44
N SER A 35 -1.16 -23.04 8.72
CA SER A 35 -1.70 -21.75 9.15
C SER A 35 -0.88 -20.61 8.56
N ILE A 36 -1.54 -19.50 8.21
CA ILE A 36 -0.83 -18.31 7.76
C ILE A 36 0.08 -17.75 8.86
N SER A 37 1.26 -17.26 8.49
CA SER A 37 2.20 -16.57 9.38
C SER A 37 2.36 -15.10 9.00
N LEU A 38 2.85 -14.28 9.94
CA LEU A 38 3.16 -12.87 9.68
C LEU A 38 4.21 -12.75 8.56
N GLU A 39 5.27 -13.56 8.60
CA GLU A 39 6.35 -13.53 7.62
C GLU A 39 5.83 -13.84 6.22
N ARG A 40 4.94 -14.83 6.11
CA ARG A 40 4.33 -15.21 4.84
C ARG A 40 3.39 -14.13 4.31
N ASN A 41 2.62 -13.49 5.19
CA ASN A 41 1.74 -12.37 4.82
C ASN A 41 2.54 -11.12 4.42
N ALA A 42 3.64 -10.83 5.11
CA ALA A 42 4.50 -9.68 4.89
C ALA A 42 5.33 -9.79 3.60
N LYS A 43 5.79 -11.00 3.24
CA LYS A 43 6.65 -11.24 2.09
C LYS A 43 6.15 -10.61 0.77
N PRO A 44 4.91 -10.88 0.30
CA PRO A 44 4.43 -10.29 -0.96
C PRO A 44 4.34 -8.76 -0.90
N ILE A 45 4.11 -8.17 0.29
CA ILE A 45 4.06 -6.70 0.47
C ILE A 45 5.47 -6.11 0.31
N GLN A 46 6.47 -6.76 0.89
CA GLN A 46 7.87 -6.33 0.84
C GLN A 46 8.48 -6.45 -0.56
N GLU A 47 8.01 -7.41 -1.36
CA GLU A 47 8.48 -7.64 -2.74
C GLU A 47 7.96 -6.58 -3.74
N ILE A 48 7.00 -5.74 -3.35
CA ILE A 48 6.51 -4.65 -4.19
C ILE A 48 7.54 -3.52 -4.24
N ASN A 49 8.10 -3.33 -5.43
CA ASN A 49 9.05 -2.27 -5.74
C ASN A 49 8.43 -1.29 -6.75
N LEU A 50 8.53 0.01 -6.44
CA LEU A 50 8.16 1.07 -7.37
C LEU A 50 9.35 1.39 -8.28
N ASN A 51 9.06 1.80 -9.52
CA ASN A 51 10.08 2.29 -10.45
C ASN A 51 10.59 3.67 -9.98
N ASP A 52 11.87 3.95 -10.17
CA ASP A 52 12.54 5.24 -9.94
C ASP A 52 11.89 6.44 -10.67
N GLU A 53 11.07 6.20 -11.71
CA GLU A 53 10.28 7.25 -12.37
C GLU A 53 9.08 7.76 -11.55
N VAL A 54 8.73 7.08 -10.45
CA VAL A 54 7.58 7.46 -9.61
C VAL A 54 7.97 8.65 -8.71
N PRO A 55 7.19 9.75 -8.69
CA PRO A 55 7.51 10.89 -7.83
C PRO A 55 7.55 10.53 -6.34
N ASP A 56 8.48 11.13 -5.58
CA ASP A 56 8.66 10.87 -4.13
C ASP A 56 7.36 11.00 -3.33
N SER A 57 6.51 11.97 -3.66
CA SER A 57 5.21 12.16 -3.01
C SER A 57 4.29 10.95 -3.16
N VAL A 58 4.31 10.31 -4.33
CA VAL A 58 3.56 9.08 -4.62
C VAL A 58 4.20 7.88 -3.92
N VAL A 59 5.53 7.81 -3.89
CA VAL A 59 6.26 6.75 -3.17
C VAL A 59 5.89 6.75 -1.70
N VAL A 60 5.95 7.91 -1.02
CA VAL A 60 5.59 8.04 0.40
C VAL A 60 4.12 7.66 0.64
N HIS A 61 3.22 8.07 -0.26
CA HIS A 61 1.80 7.70 -0.17
C HIS A 61 1.62 6.19 -0.34
N PHE A 62 2.31 5.54 -1.27
CA PHE A 62 2.22 4.09 -1.46
C PHE A 62 2.86 3.28 -0.33
N GLU A 63 4.00 3.72 0.22
CA GLU A 63 4.61 3.07 1.38
C GLU A 63 3.70 3.12 2.62
N THR A 64 2.85 4.14 2.73
CA THR A 64 1.78 4.16 3.74
C THR A 64 0.77 3.02 3.53
N ALA A 65 0.42 2.68 2.28
CA ALA A 65 -0.43 1.52 1.99
C ALA A 65 0.26 0.21 2.39
N LYS A 66 1.55 0.05 2.10
CA LYS A 66 2.33 -1.13 2.50
C LYS A 66 2.38 -1.29 4.03
N ASN A 67 2.60 -0.20 4.75
CA ASN A 67 2.56 -0.21 6.21
C ASN A 67 1.17 -0.61 6.73
N LEU A 68 0.10 -0.04 6.19
CA LEU A 68 -1.27 -0.43 6.57
C LEU A 68 -1.54 -1.91 6.30
N ALA A 69 -1.09 -2.43 5.15
CA ALA A 69 -1.22 -3.84 4.80
C ALA A 69 -0.46 -4.74 5.79
N LEU A 70 0.77 -4.37 6.17
CA LEU A 70 1.55 -5.11 7.17
C LEU A 70 0.86 -5.10 8.54
N PHE A 71 0.38 -3.94 8.99
CA PHE A 71 -0.35 -3.82 10.26
C PHE A 71 -1.73 -4.50 10.23
N ALA A 72 -2.25 -4.84 9.05
CA ALA A 72 -3.49 -5.60 8.94
C ALA A 72 -3.37 -7.03 9.51
N TRP A 73 -2.14 -7.54 9.68
CA TRP A 73 -1.89 -8.75 10.47
C TRP A 73 -2.46 -8.65 11.88
N HIS A 74 -2.27 -7.49 12.51
CA HIS A 74 -2.82 -7.21 13.83
C HIS A 74 -4.25 -6.74 13.73
N VAL A 75 -4.65 -5.93 12.76
CA VAL A 75 -6.03 -5.44 12.65
C VAL A 75 -6.59 -5.78 11.27
N TYR A 76 -7.31 -6.91 11.16
CA TYR A 76 -7.76 -7.42 9.84
C TYR A 76 -8.58 -6.40 9.05
N ARG A 77 -9.34 -5.54 9.75
CA ARG A 77 -10.13 -4.46 9.14
C ARG A 77 -9.30 -3.39 8.44
N PHE A 78 -7.97 -3.39 8.58
CA PHE A 78 -7.07 -2.51 7.82
C PHE A 78 -6.82 -3.00 6.40
N VAL A 79 -7.10 -4.27 6.06
CA VAL A 79 -6.96 -4.79 4.68
C VAL A 79 -7.66 -3.88 3.66
N PRO A 80 -8.98 -3.60 3.75
CA PRO A 80 -9.65 -2.74 2.76
C PRO A 80 -9.14 -1.30 2.77
N VAL A 81 -8.62 -0.82 3.90
CA VAL A 81 -8.05 0.54 4.00
C VAL A 81 -6.72 0.60 3.27
N ALA A 82 -5.88 -0.41 3.43
CA ALA A 82 -4.61 -0.55 2.72
C ALA A 82 -4.83 -0.64 1.21
N GLU A 83 -5.79 -1.48 0.77
CA GLU A 83 -6.15 -1.62 -0.65
C GLU A 83 -6.63 -0.28 -1.25
N LEU A 84 -7.55 0.40 -0.58
CA LEU A 84 -8.03 1.71 -1.03
C LEU A 84 -6.88 2.73 -1.11
N HIS A 85 -5.99 2.76 -0.11
CA HIS A 85 -4.84 3.67 -0.11
C HIS A 85 -3.87 3.37 -1.27
N ALA A 86 -3.66 2.09 -1.59
CA ALA A 86 -2.89 1.68 -2.76
C ALA A 86 -3.53 2.16 -4.07
N PHE A 87 -4.85 2.00 -4.25
CA PHE A 87 -5.55 2.50 -5.43
C PHE A 87 -5.48 4.02 -5.57
N ILE A 88 -5.65 4.76 -4.47
CA ILE A 88 -5.50 6.22 -4.46
C ILE A 88 -4.07 6.62 -4.87
N SER A 89 -3.04 5.87 -4.43
CA SER A 89 -1.66 6.11 -4.82
C SER A 89 -1.46 6.00 -6.34
N VAL A 90 -2.11 5.02 -6.97
CA VAL A 90 -2.08 4.85 -8.43
C VAL A 90 -2.72 6.04 -9.13
N GLU A 91 -3.91 6.47 -8.68
CA GLU A 91 -4.55 7.65 -9.23
C GLU A 91 -3.70 8.92 -9.06
N PHE A 92 -3.06 9.06 -7.91
CA PHE A 92 -2.16 10.16 -7.61
C PHE A 92 -0.97 10.18 -8.59
N ALA A 93 -0.33 9.03 -8.81
CA ALA A 93 0.74 8.88 -9.80
C ALA A 93 0.30 9.29 -11.21
N LEU A 94 -0.90 8.87 -11.63
CA LEU A 94 -1.45 9.20 -12.94
C LEU A 94 -1.73 10.71 -13.09
N LYS A 95 -2.20 11.37 -12.03
CA LYS A 95 -2.43 12.83 -12.01
C LYS A 95 -1.11 13.59 -12.12
N GLU A 96 -0.10 13.23 -11.33
CA GLU A 96 1.24 13.83 -11.39
C GLU A 96 1.85 13.69 -12.79
N LYS A 97 1.81 12.47 -13.37
CA LYS A 97 2.32 12.23 -14.72
C LYS A 97 1.61 13.07 -15.79
N ARG A 98 0.30 13.29 -15.67
CA ARG A 98 -0.46 14.16 -16.59
C ARG A 98 -0.07 15.63 -16.44
N VAL A 99 0.11 16.11 -15.21
CA VAL A 99 0.53 17.50 -14.94
C VAL A 99 1.91 17.75 -15.55
N THR A 100 2.87 16.86 -15.34
CA THR A 100 4.22 16.95 -15.91
C THR A 100 4.17 17.01 -17.43
N LYS A 101 3.41 16.12 -18.09
CA LYS A 101 3.24 16.15 -19.56
C LYS A 101 2.61 17.47 -20.06
N ARG A 102 1.63 18.01 -19.34
CA ARG A 102 0.97 19.28 -19.69
C ARG A 102 1.94 20.46 -19.58
N LEU A 103 2.76 20.51 -18.53
CA LEU A 103 3.79 21.54 -18.37
C LEU A 103 4.83 21.47 -19.49
N HIS A 104 5.29 20.26 -19.80
CA HIS A 104 6.30 20.03 -20.85
C HIS A 104 5.78 20.44 -22.24
N LEU A 105 4.55 20.09 -22.59
CA LEU A 105 3.95 20.54 -23.86
C LEU A 105 3.80 22.07 -23.91
N ARG A 106 3.39 22.70 -22.82
CA ARG A 106 3.20 24.15 -22.76
C ARG A 106 4.52 24.92 -22.92
N SER A 107 5.65 24.40 -22.44
CA SER A 107 6.97 25.02 -22.69
C SER A 107 7.38 24.95 -24.16
N TYR A 108 7.03 23.90 -24.90
CA TYR A 108 7.31 23.84 -26.34
C TYR A 108 6.47 24.84 -27.15
N PHE A 109 5.20 25.05 -26.78
CA PHE A 109 4.33 26.00 -27.49
C PHE A 109 4.58 27.47 -27.13
N ASN A 110 5.15 27.75 -25.95
CA ASN A 110 5.47 29.11 -25.49
C ASN A 110 6.94 29.50 -25.65
N ALA A 111 7.80 28.62 -26.17
CA ALA A 111 9.17 28.99 -26.51
C ALA A 111 9.12 30.05 -27.63
N PRO A 112 9.81 31.19 -27.49
CA PRO A 112 9.88 32.18 -28.56
C PRO A 112 10.42 31.48 -29.79
N SER A 113 9.67 31.50 -30.89
CA SER A 113 10.14 30.93 -32.15
C SER A 113 11.44 31.64 -32.47
N ILE A 114 12.55 30.90 -32.54
CA ILE A 114 13.75 31.37 -33.24
C ILE A 114 13.34 31.45 -34.72
N ARG A 115 12.71 32.56 -35.07
CA ARG A 115 12.50 33.04 -36.42
C ARG A 115 13.06 34.46 -36.44
N GLY A 116 14.19 34.62 -37.11
CA GLY A 116 14.76 35.92 -37.43
C GLY A 116 16.27 35.88 -37.44
N GLY A 117 16.85 35.74 -38.63
CA GLY A 117 18.28 35.78 -38.92
C GLY A 117 18.59 35.04 -40.21
#